data_AF-A0A1V5LEH2-F1
#
_entry.id   AF-A0A1V5LEH2-F1
#
_cell.length_a   1.000
_cell.length_b   1.000
_cell.length_c   1.000
_cell.angle_alpha   90.00
_cell.angle_beta   90.00
_cell.angle_gamma   90.00
#
_symmetry.space_group_name_H-M   'P 1'
#
loop_
_entity.id
_entity.type
_entity.pdbx_description
1 polymer ?
#
loop_
_entity_poly.entity_id
_entity_poly.type
_entity_poly.pdbx_seq_one_letter_code
_entity_poly.pdbx_strand_id
1 'polypeptide(L)'
;MGINTSRYKLLSYASGAFFAGVMGVFFGHYLNFIHPSNFKLMESIVMLCLVVLGGMGSIVGPAVGAAIWITLQEWLRDFPFVEAHPEIRGMAMGLVLVMLMIFRPQGILGGSRMALHMKLRRRRAERNP
;
A
#
# COMPACT_ATOMS: atom_id res chain seq x y z
N MET A 1 4.10 34.16 8.25
CA MET A 1 4.44 33.14 9.26
C MET A 1 5.26 32.04 8.61
N GLY A 2 6.57 31.98 8.90
CA GLY A 2 7.47 30.98 8.31
C GLY A 2 7.34 29.64 9.01
N ILE A 3 6.68 28.67 8.38
CA ILE A 3 6.69 27.28 8.86
C ILE A 3 8.01 26.62 8.46
N ASN A 4 8.67 25.97 9.42
CA ASN A 4 9.86 25.19 9.13
C ASN A 4 9.45 23.87 8.45
N THR A 5 9.42 23.87 7.12
CA THR A 5 9.03 22.72 6.30
C THR A 5 9.97 21.52 6.50
N SER A 6 11.24 21.76 6.82
CA SER A 6 12.21 20.71 7.13
C SER A 6 11.82 19.91 8.37
N ARG A 7 11.45 20.59 9.47
CA ARG A 7 11.01 19.90 10.71
C ARG A 7 9.78 19.01 10.48
N TYR A 8 8.81 19.48 9.72
CA TYR A 8 7.61 18.68 9.40
C TYR A 8 7.92 17.47 8.51
N LYS A 9 8.80 17.61 7.51
CA LYS A 9 9.26 16.48 6.69
C LYS A 9 10.01 15.45 7.54
N LEU A 10 10.92 15.91 8.41
CA LEU A 10 11.66 15.05 9.33
C LEU A 10 10.74 14.28 10.28
N LEU A 11 9.72 14.93 10.86
CA LEU A 11 8.73 14.25 11.71
C LEU A 11 7.93 13.18 10.95
N SER A 12 7.49 13.47 9.72
CA SER A 12 6.78 12.48 8.89
C SER A 12 7.67 11.30 8.51
N TYR A 13 8.95 11.54 8.25
CA TYR A 13 9.91 10.48 7.94
C TYR A 13 10.26 9.65 9.18
N ALA A 14 10.54 10.31 10.32
CA ALA A 14 10.90 9.64 11.56
C ALA A 14 9.77 8.75 12.09
N SER A 15 8.52 9.20 12.00
CA SER A 15 7.36 8.38 12.36
C SER A 15 7.23 7.13 11.49
N GLY A 16 7.40 7.25 10.16
CA GLY A 16 7.41 6.08 9.27
C GLY A 16 8.58 5.12 9.54
N ALA A 17 9.79 5.66 9.72
CA ALA A 17 11.00 4.87 9.99
C ALA A 17 10.91 4.11 11.33
N PHE A 18 10.28 4.71 12.35
CA PHE A 18 10.05 4.06 13.64
C PHE A 18 9.21 2.78 13.48
N PHE A 19 8.05 2.86 12.81
CA PHE A 19 7.21 1.69 12.58
C PHE A 19 7.88 0.64 11.69
N ALA A 20 8.61 1.06 10.65
CA ALA A 20 9.36 0.15 9.79
C ALA A 20 10.46 -0.61 10.58
N GLY A 21 11.17 0.08 11.48
CA GLY A 21 12.17 -0.53 12.35
C GLY A 21 11.57 -1.55 13.33
N VAL A 22 10.46 -1.19 13.99
CA VAL A 22 9.75 -2.10 14.89
C VAL A 22 9.33 -3.36 14.14
N MET A 23 8.70 -3.22 12.96
CA MET A 23 8.27 -4.37 12.16
C MET A 23 9.45 -5.26 11.73
N GLY A 24 10.61 -4.66 11.41
CA GLY A 24 11.83 -5.41 11.07
C GLY A 24 12.35 -6.29 12.20
N VAL A 25 12.30 -5.81 13.45
CA VAL A 25 12.68 -6.61 14.63
C VAL A 25 11.74 -7.79 14.83
N PHE A 26 10.43 -7.56 14.73
CA PHE A 26 9.42 -8.62 14.79
C PHE A 26 9.61 -9.65 13.67
N PHE A 27 9.91 -9.20 12.45
CA PHE A 27 10.16 -10.06 11.30
C PHE A 27 11.40 -10.94 11.49
N GLY A 28 12.50 -10.37 12.01
CA GLY A 28 13.72 -11.13 12.33
C GLY A 28 13.47 -12.18 13.40
N HIS A 29 12.68 -11.85 14.43
CA HIS A 29 12.29 -12.82 15.46
C HIS A 29 11.41 -13.94 14.90
N TYR A 30 10.44 -13.62 14.04
CA TYR A 30 9.54 -14.60 13.42
C TYR A 30 10.28 -15.62 12.54
N LEU A 31 11.22 -15.15 11.72
CA LEU A 31 11.96 -16.03 10.83
C LEU A 31 12.91 -16.98 11.55
N ASN A 32 13.39 -16.63 12.77
CA ASN A 32 14.44 -17.31 13.55
C ASN A 32 15.81 -17.48 12.85
N PHE A 33 15.82 -17.54 11.53
CA PHE A 33 16.98 -17.66 10.67
C PHE A 33 16.81 -16.80 9.41
N ILE A 34 17.78 -15.92 9.16
CA ILE A 34 17.72 -14.97 8.06
C ILE A 34 18.44 -15.57 6.84
N HIS A 35 17.66 -15.95 5.82
CA HIS A 35 18.19 -16.42 4.54
C HIS A 35 18.06 -15.34 3.46
N PRO A 36 19.07 -15.12 2.59
CA PRO A 36 19.04 -14.10 1.54
C PRO A 36 17.89 -14.31 0.54
N SER A 37 17.32 -15.52 0.48
CA SER A 37 16.13 -15.82 -0.32
C SER A 37 14.85 -15.14 0.16
N ASN A 38 14.81 -14.59 1.37
CA ASN A 38 13.63 -13.92 1.94
C ASN A 38 13.55 -12.44 1.52
N PHE A 39 14.64 -11.86 1.01
CA PHE A 39 14.73 -10.46 0.57
C PHE A 39 14.81 -10.37 -0.95
N LYS A 40 13.96 -11.13 -1.63
CA LYS A 40 13.87 -11.07 -3.10
C LYS A 40 13.24 -9.76 -3.53
N LEU A 41 13.65 -9.29 -4.72
CA LEU A 41 13.06 -8.12 -5.37
C LEU A 41 11.52 -8.21 -5.43
N MET A 42 11.01 -9.43 -5.64
CA MET A 42 9.57 -9.66 -5.71
C MET A 42 8.83 -9.31 -4.41
N GLU A 43 9.42 -9.55 -3.24
CA GLU A 43 8.81 -9.19 -1.95
C GLU A 43 8.68 -7.67 -1.78
N SER A 44 9.73 -6.93 -2.18
CA SER A 44 9.70 -5.47 -2.17
C SER A 44 8.65 -4.89 -3.11
N ILE A 45 8.46 -5.50 -4.30
CA ILE A 45 7.39 -5.12 -5.22
C ILE A 45 6.03 -5.39 -4.58
N VAL A 46 5.81 -6.56 -3.98
CA VAL A 46 4.53 -6.89 -3.32
C VAL A 46 4.22 -5.85 -2.24
N MET A 47 5.18 -5.49 -1.39
CA MET A 47 5.00 -4.44 -0.38
C MET A 47 4.60 -3.09 -0.99
N LEU A 48 5.26 -2.68 -2.08
CA LEU A 48 4.90 -1.46 -2.82
C LEU A 48 3.46 -1.56 -3.37
N CYS A 49 3.11 -2.71 -3.92
CA CYS A 49 1.79 -2.97 -4.47
C CYS A 49 0.68 -2.86 -3.42
N LEU A 50 0.88 -3.39 -2.20
CA LEU A 50 -0.08 -3.24 -1.10
C LEU A 50 -0.36 -1.76 -0.78
N VAL A 51 0.71 -0.95 -0.73
CA VAL A 51 0.61 0.50 -0.45
C VAL A 51 -0.09 1.24 -1.59
N VAL A 52 0.23 0.92 -2.85
CA VAL A 52 -0.36 1.58 -4.02
C VAL A 52 -1.84 1.20 -4.17
N LEU A 53 -2.17 -0.07 -3.98
CA LEU A 53 -3.54 -0.59 -4.07
C LEU A 53 -4.42 -0.01 -2.96
N GLY A 54 -3.86 0.13 -1.75
CA GLY A 54 -4.50 0.80 -0.61
C GLY A 54 -4.65 2.33 -0.76
N GLY A 55 -3.62 2.98 -1.32
CA GLY A 55 -3.54 4.42 -1.57
C GLY A 55 -2.45 5.12 -0.74
N MET A 56 -1.54 5.83 -1.42
CA MET A 56 -0.33 6.47 -0.84
C MET A 56 -0.60 7.62 0.16
N GLY A 57 -1.86 8.09 0.28
CA GLY A 57 -2.24 9.26 1.08
C GLY A 57 -2.97 8.96 2.38
N SER A 58 -3.13 7.68 2.75
CA SER A 58 -3.90 7.25 3.93
C SER A 58 -3.11 6.26 4.77
N ILE A 59 -3.12 6.45 6.10
CA ILE A 59 -2.52 5.50 7.07
C ILE A 59 -3.27 4.16 7.04
N VAL A 60 -4.59 4.18 6.80
CA VAL A 60 -5.44 2.97 6.76
C VAL A 60 -5.43 2.32 5.36
N GLY A 61 -4.97 3.04 4.33
CA GLY A 61 -4.93 2.57 2.94
C GLY A 61 -4.17 1.25 2.79
N PRO A 62 -2.89 1.16 3.20
CA PRO A 62 -2.10 -0.06 3.07
C PRO A 62 -2.71 -1.29 3.77
N ALA A 63 -3.37 -1.10 4.93
CA ALA A 63 -4.02 -2.20 5.64
C ALA A 63 -5.21 -2.78 4.84
N VAL A 64 -6.01 -1.91 4.22
CA VAL A 64 -7.11 -2.34 3.34
C VAL A 64 -6.57 -2.92 2.04
N GLY A 65 -5.48 -2.36 1.50
CA GLY A 65 -4.76 -2.91 0.36
C GLY A 65 -4.26 -4.33 0.62
N ALA A 66 -3.70 -4.59 1.80
CA ALA A 66 -3.29 -5.91 2.26
C ALA A 66 -4.46 -6.88 2.38
N ALA A 67 -5.57 -6.47 3.00
CA ALA A 67 -6.76 -7.31 3.12
C ALA A 67 -7.28 -7.74 1.75
N ILE A 68 -7.40 -6.80 0.80
CA ILE A 68 -7.88 -7.07 -0.55
C ILE A 68 -6.90 -7.94 -1.31
N TRP A 69 -5.60 -7.69 -1.17
CA TRP A 69 -4.58 -8.52 -1.77
C TRP A 69 -4.66 -9.96 -1.28
N ILE A 70 -4.80 -10.18 0.03
CA ILE A 70 -4.94 -11.51 0.62
C ILE A 70 -6.22 -12.19 0.12
N THR A 71 -7.37 -11.49 0.19
CA THR A 71 -8.63 -12.04 -0.32
C THR A 71 -8.52 -12.39 -1.80
N LEU A 72 -7.92 -11.52 -2.61
CA LEU A 72 -7.68 -11.80 -4.02
C LEU A 72 -6.79 -13.02 -4.23
N GLN A 73 -5.74 -13.19 -3.42
CA GLN A 73 -4.88 -14.37 -3.45
C GLN A 73 -5.62 -15.66 -3.08
N GLU A 74 -6.56 -15.59 -2.13
CA GLU A 74 -7.42 -16.70 -1.71
C GLU A 74 -8.40 -17.06 -2.83
N TRP A 75 -9.09 -16.07 -3.40
CA TRP A 75 -10.01 -16.27 -4.52
C TRP A 75 -9.31 -16.88 -5.73
N LEU A 76 -8.12 -16.39 -6.09
CA LEU A 76 -7.34 -16.93 -7.20
C LEU A 76 -6.77 -18.32 -6.91
N ARG A 77 -6.65 -18.71 -5.63
CA ARG A 77 -6.24 -20.06 -5.22
C ARG A 77 -7.36 -21.07 -5.46
N ASP A 78 -8.61 -20.69 -5.22
CA ASP A 78 -9.78 -21.56 -5.42
C ASP A 78 -10.21 -21.66 -6.89
N PHE A 79 -9.56 -20.92 -7.80
CA PHE A 79 -9.82 -21.02 -9.24
C PHE A 79 -9.13 -22.26 -9.85
N PRO A 80 -9.87 -23.20 -10.47
CA PRO A 80 -9.34 -24.47 -10.97
C PRO A 80 -8.21 -24.33 -12.01
N PHE A 81 -8.18 -23.22 -12.76
CA PHE A 81 -7.15 -22.94 -13.77
C PHE A 81 -5.77 -22.62 -13.16
N VAL A 82 -5.72 -22.10 -11.93
CA VAL A 82 -4.47 -21.69 -11.25
C VAL A 82 -3.91 -22.80 -10.38
N GLU A 83 -4.77 -23.68 -9.86
CA GLU A 83 -4.35 -24.88 -9.13
C GLU A 83 -3.56 -25.84 -10.02
N ALA A 84 -3.92 -25.93 -11.30
CA ALA A 84 -3.26 -26.82 -12.25
C ALA A 84 -1.80 -26.42 -12.58
N HIS A 85 -1.45 -25.13 -12.52
CA HIS A 85 -0.12 -24.62 -12.92
C HIS A 85 0.40 -23.61 -11.86
N PRO A 86 1.27 -24.02 -10.93
CA PRO A 86 1.75 -23.13 -9.87
C PRO A 86 2.63 -21.96 -10.37
N GLU A 87 3.28 -22.10 -11.53
CA GLU A 87 4.13 -21.04 -12.12
C GLU A 87 3.34 -19.83 -12.65
N ILE A 88 2.11 -20.01 -13.14
CA ILE A 88 1.28 -18.89 -13.62
C ILE A 88 0.75 -18.03 -12.48
N ARG A 89 0.82 -18.49 -11.22
CA ARG A 89 0.30 -17.74 -10.07
C ARG A 89 0.99 -16.39 -9.90
N GLY A 90 2.32 -16.34 -10.05
CA GLY A 90 3.08 -15.08 -9.99
C GLY A 90 2.71 -14.12 -11.13
N MET A 91 2.55 -14.63 -12.35
CA MET A 91 2.14 -13.81 -13.51
C MET A 91 0.70 -13.32 -13.40
N ALA A 92 -0.23 -14.16 -12.95
CA ALA A 92 -1.63 -13.79 -12.74
C ALA A 92 -1.75 -12.69 -11.68
N MET A 93 -1.00 -12.78 -10.58
CA MET A 93 -0.96 -11.72 -9.56
C MET A 93 -0.42 -10.41 -10.12
N GLY A 94 0.66 -10.46 -10.90
CA GLY A 94 1.20 -9.28 -11.59
C GLY A 94 0.20 -8.67 -12.59
N LEU A 95 -0.52 -9.50 -13.34
CA LEU A 95 -1.53 -9.05 -14.30
C LEU A 95 -2.72 -8.37 -13.62
N VAL A 96 -3.22 -8.94 -12.50
CA VAL A 96 -4.30 -8.31 -11.72
C VAL A 96 -3.84 -6.98 -11.15
N LEU A 97 -2.57 -6.89 -10.74
CA LEU A 97 -1.96 -5.64 -10.31
C LEU A 97 -1.95 -4.57 -11.39
N VAL A 98 -1.51 -4.93 -12.61
CA VAL A 98 -1.50 -4.02 -13.76
C VAL A 98 -2.91 -3.58 -14.11
N MET A 99 -3.88 -4.51 -14.14
CA MET A 99 -5.30 -4.19 -14.33
C MET A 99 -5.79 -3.20 -13.26
N LEU A 100 -5.50 -3.43 -11.98
CA LEU A 100 -5.89 -2.52 -10.90
C LEU A 100 -5.26 -1.14 -11.02
N MET A 101 -4.00 -1.05 -11.44
CA MET A 101 -3.34 0.23 -11.71
C MET A 101 -3.99 0.97 -12.88
N ILE A 102 -4.47 0.27 -13.91
CA ILE A 102 -5.18 0.86 -15.05
C ILE A 102 -6.56 1.37 -14.62
N PHE A 103 -7.35 0.56 -13.90
CA PHE A 103 -8.72 0.92 -13.56
C PHE A 103 -8.82 1.92 -12.39
N ARG A 104 -7.90 1.88 -11.41
CA ARG A 104 -7.96 2.72 -10.20
C ARG A 104 -6.56 3.13 -9.69
N PRO A 105 -5.83 3.99 -10.42
CA PRO A 105 -4.46 4.39 -10.08
C PRO A 105 -4.29 5.16 -8.76
N GLN A 106 -5.38 5.65 -8.15
CA GLN A 106 -5.34 6.37 -6.87
C GLN A 106 -5.49 5.47 -5.63
N GLY A 107 -5.63 4.16 -5.83
CA GLY A 107 -5.94 3.22 -4.75
C GLY A 107 -7.37 3.35 -4.24
N ILE A 108 -7.81 2.40 -3.42
CA ILE A 108 -9.21 2.27 -2.99
C ILE A 108 -9.62 3.37 -2.01
N LEU A 109 -8.70 3.81 -1.15
CA LEU A 109 -8.94 4.84 -0.14
C LEU A 109 -8.23 6.18 -0.43
N GLY A 110 -7.31 6.22 -1.40
CA GLY A 110 -6.51 7.42 -1.69
C GLY A 110 -7.29 8.60 -2.29
N GLY A 111 -8.33 8.32 -3.08
CA GLY A 111 -9.14 9.37 -3.72
C GLY A 111 -10.02 10.20 -2.78
N SER A 112 -10.39 9.67 -1.60
CA SER A 112 -11.40 10.27 -0.73
C SER A 112 -10.90 11.54 -0.03
N ARG A 113 -9.60 11.59 0.36
CA ARG A 113 -9.01 12.77 1.01
C ARG A 113 -8.79 13.94 0.06
N MET A 114 -8.41 13.69 -1.20
CA MET A 114 -8.23 14.73 -2.23
C MET A 114 -9.57 15.39 -2.57
N ALA A 115 -10.63 14.58 -2.74
CA ALA A 115 -11.99 15.07 -2.97
C ALA A 115 -12.56 15.84 -1.77
N LEU A 116 -12.26 15.40 -0.54
CA LEU A 116 -12.68 16.08 0.69
C LEU A 116 -11.96 17.43 0.86
N HIS A 117 -10.65 17.50 0.61
CA HIS A 117 -9.90 18.75 0.68
C HIS A 117 -10.38 19.77 -0.35
N MET A 118 -10.74 19.33 -1.57
CA MET A 118 -11.36 20.18 -2.58
C MET A 118 -12.76 20.66 -2.16
N LYS A 119 -13.60 19.77 -1.58
CA LYS A 119 -14.92 20.15 -1.05
C LYS A 119 -14.84 21.15 0.10
N LEU A 120 -13.87 20.99 1.02
CA LEU A 120 -13.67 21.89 2.15
C LEU A 120 -13.12 23.26 1.72
N ARG A 121 -12.26 23.31 0.69
CA ARG A 121 -11.81 24.58 0.09
C ARG A 121 -12.94 25.32 -0.61
N ARG A 122 -13.83 24.62 -1.33
CA ARG A 122 -15.03 25.23 -1.95
C ARG A 122 -15.97 25.82 -0.92
N ARG A 123 -16.29 25.07 0.15
CA ARG A 123 -17.17 25.57 1.23
C ARG A 123 -16.60 26.77 2.00
N ARG A 124 -15.27 26.91 2.04
CA ARG A 124 -14.62 28.06 2.69
C ARG A 124 -14.59 29.29 1.80
N ALA A 125 -14.58 29.11 0.48
CA ALA A 125 -14.71 30.21 -0.49
C ALA A 125 -16.14 30.75 -0.58
N GLU A 126 -17.15 29.89 -0.41
CA GLU A 126 -18.57 30.30 -0.41
C GLU A 126 -19.04 30.97 0.89
N ARG A 127 -18.27 30.87 1.98
CA ARG A 127 -18.64 31.37 3.32
C ARG A 127 -18.02 32.74 3.66
N ASN A 128 -17.24 33.35 2.76
CA ASN A 128 -16.64 34.66 2.99
C ASN A 128 -16.86 35.60 1.78
N PRO A 129 -18.04 36.25 1.68
CA PRO A 129 -18.23 37.38 0.76
C PRO A 129 -17.40 38.59 1.17
#